data_AF-A0A1I6Y6Q7-F1
#
_entry.id   AF-A0A1I6Y6Q7-F1
#
_cell.length_a   1.000
_cell.length_b   1.000
_cell.length_c   1.000
_cell.angle_alpha   90.00
_cell.angle_beta   90.00
_cell.angle_gamma   90.00
#
_symmetry.space_group_name_H-M   'P 1'
#
loop_
_entity.id
_entity.type
_entity.pdbx_description
1 polymer ?
#
loop_
_entity_poly.entity_id
_entity_poly.type
_entity_poly.pdbx_seq_one_letter_code
_entity_poly.pdbx_strand_id
1 'polypeptide(L)'
;MGNSFEYGQYATISGRHSEPVSGIVKVDLYRDEQEILQGFVRSKAEQKTKYYSNRIAEMNRKYGMDYSTFQNRVYLRAAEIDLEEWNDLVLWEGYVKAYRYWAQFC
;
A
#
# COMPACT_ATOMS: atom_id res chain seq x y z
N MET A 1 -65.78 5.30 -15.26
CA MET A 1 -65.76 4.02 -15.99
C MET A 1 -64.72 4.21 -17.10
N GLY A 2 -63.44 3.83 -16.97
CA GLY A 2 -62.87 2.48 -16.79
C GLY A 2 -62.86 1.77 -18.15
N ASN A 3 -61.76 1.31 -18.77
CA ASN A 3 -60.40 0.90 -18.37
C ASN A 3 -59.47 1.05 -19.61
N SER A 4 -58.23 1.52 -19.53
CA SER A 4 -57.00 0.94 -18.95
C SER A 4 -56.53 -0.33 -19.69
N PHE A 5 -55.38 -0.16 -20.34
CA PHE A 5 -54.68 -1.06 -21.26
C PHE A 5 -54.31 -2.42 -20.66
N GLU A 6 -54.45 -3.47 -21.48
CA GLU A 6 -53.94 -4.82 -21.22
C GLU A 6 -52.42 -4.85 -21.20
N TYR A 7 -51.85 -5.30 -20.08
CA TYR A 7 -50.51 -5.89 -20.04
C TYR A 7 -50.64 -7.34 -19.64
N GLY A 8 -50.17 -8.21 -20.55
CA GLY A 8 -50.28 -9.64 -20.45
C GLY A 8 -49.28 -10.30 -19.49
N GLN A 9 -49.65 -11.55 -19.22
CA GLN A 9 -48.80 -12.69 -18.86
C GLN A 9 -48.18 -12.71 -17.45
N TYR A 10 -49.00 -13.21 -16.53
CA TYR A 10 -48.54 -13.95 -15.36
C TYR A 10 -47.82 -15.23 -15.81
N ALA A 11 -46.50 -15.29 -15.64
CA ALA A 11 -45.77 -16.54 -15.59
C ALA A 11 -45.63 -16.97 -14.12
N THR A 12 -46.39 -17.99 -13.73
CA THR A 12 -46.30 -18.62 -12.41
C THR A 12 -44.99 -19.41 -12.32
N ILE A 13 -44.01 -18.93 -11.55
CA ILE A 13 -42.82 -19.70 -11.20
C ILE A 13 -43.12 -20.52 -9.94
N SER A 14 -43.15 -21.83 -10.13
CA SER A 14 -43.29 -22.86 -9.07
C SER A 14 -42.17 -22.73 -8.03
N GLY A 15 -42.56 -22.82 -6.76
CA GLY A 15 -41.69 -22.65 -5.60
C GLY A 15 -40.51 -23.62 -5.59
N ARG A 16 -39.30 -23.07 -5.71
CA ARG A 16 -38.16 -23.52 -4.92
C ARG A 16 -37.63 -22.34 -4.14
N HIS A 17 -37.52 -22.55 -2.84
CA HIS A 17 -36.92 -21.63 -1.89
C HIS A 17 -35.53 -21.21 -2.39
N SER A 18 -35.45 -20.02 -2.98
CA SER A 18 -34.17 -19.37 -3.25
C SER A 18 -33.81 -18.60 -1.98
N GLU A 19 -33.10 -19.27 -1.07
CA GLU A 19 -32.37 -18.59 -0.01
C GLU A 19 -31.41 -17.54 -0.60
N PRO A 20 -31.01 -16.51 0.16
CA PRO A 20 -30.64 -15.22 -0.39
C PRO A 20 -29.32 -15.30 -1.17
N VAL A 21 -29.42 -15.42 -2.48
CA VAL A 21 -28.32 -15.22 -3.44
C VAL A 21 -27.64 -13.86 -3.22
N SER A 22 -28.37 -12.88 -2.66
CA SER A 22 -27.86 -11.54 -2.38
C SER A 22 -26.76 -11.49 -1.32
N GLY A 23 -26.70 -12.45 -0.39
CA GLY A 23 -25.65 -12.51 0.64
C GLY A 23 -24.33 -13.02 0.08
N ILE A 24 -24.38 -14.13 -0.65
CA ILE A 24 -23.20 -14.79 -1.24
C ILE A 24 -22.58 -13.93 -2.34
N VAL A 25 -23.40 -13.36 -3.24
CA VAL A 25 -22.93 -12.48 -4.32
C VAL A 25 -22.27 -11.20 -3.75
N LYS A 26 -22.77 -10.64 -2.64
CA LYS A 26 -22.12 -9.50 -1.97
C LYS A 26 -20.79 -9.88 -1.32
N VAL A 27 -20.68 -11.06 -0.73
CA VAL A 27 -19.44 -11.54 -0.10
C VAL A 27 -18.36 -11.77 -1.16
N ASP A 28 -18.71 -12.35 -2.30
CA ASP A 28 -17.78 -12.57 -3.40
C ASP A 28 -17.33 -11.23 -4.03
N LEU A 29 -18.25 -10.29 -4.29
CA LEU A 29 -17.90 -8.95 -4.76
C LEU A 29 -16.95 -8.21 -3.79
N TYR A 30 -17.17 -8.35 -2.48
CA TYR A 30 -16.32 -7.74 -1.46
C TYR A 30 -14.93 -8.39 -1.38
N ARG A 31 -14.85 -9.71 -1.63
CA ARG A 31 -13.57 -10.42 -1.73
C ARG A 31 -12.77 -9.93 -2.94
N ASP A 32 -13.40 -9.79 -4.10
CA ASP A 32 -12.73 -9.33 -5.32
C ASP A 32 -12.22 -7.87 -5.17
N GLU A 33 -13.01 -6.99 -4.54
CA GLU A 33 -12.57 -5.63 -4.19
C GLU A 33 -11.38 -5.63 -3.24
N GLN A 34 -11.37 -6.50 -2.22
CA GLN A 34 -10.24 -6.66 -1.31
C GLN A 34 -8.98 -7.15 -2.02
N GLU A 35 -9.11 -8.12 -2.93
CA GLU A 35 -7.98 -8.62 -3.72
C GLU A 35 -7.40 -7.54 -4.63
N ILE A 36 -8.25 -6.71 -5.26
CA ILE A 36 -7.81 -5.56 -6.06
C ILE A 36 -7.05 -4.56 -5.19
N LEU A 37 -7.57 -4.22 -4.01
CA LEU A 37 -6.91 -3.29 -3.08
C LEU A 37 -5.58 -3.84 -2.57
N GLN A 38 -5.51 -5.12 -2.23
CA GLN A 38 -4.27 -5.79 -1.83
C GLN A 38 -3.24 -5.76 -2.98
N GLY A 39 -3.68 -6.05 -4.20
CA GLY A 39 -2.85 -5.96 -5.40
C GLY A 39 -2.30 -4.56 -5.64
N PHE A 40 -3.12 -3.53 -5.45
CA PHE A 40 -2.69 -2.13 -5.56
C PHE A 40 -1.66 -1.75 -4.49
N VAL A 41 -1.90 -2.11 -3.23
CA VAL A 41 -0.98 -1.83 -2.12
C VAL A 41 0.36 -2.52 -2.35
N ARG A 42 0.36 -3.80 -2.76
CA ARG A 42 1.60 -4.54 -3.06
C ARG A 42 2.37 -3.91 -4.22
N SER A 43 1.71 -3.59 -5.32
CA SER A 43 2.37 -2.92 -6.45
C SER A 43 2.96 -1.56 -6.05
N LYS A 44 2.27 -0.82 -5.19
CA LYS A 44 2.79 0.44 -4.66
C LYS A 44 3.99 0.21 -3.74
N ALA A 45 3.94 -0.82 -2.92
CA ALA A 45 5.02 -1.22 -2.03
C ALA A 45 6.29 -1.59 -2.79
N GLU A 46 6.19 -2.38 -3.86
CA GLU A 46 7.31 -2.72 -4.75
C GLU A 46 7.96 -1.48 -5.35
N GLN A 47 7.14 -0.54 -5.86
CA GLN A 47 7.65 0.73 -6.41
C GLN A 47 8.37 1.56 -5.34
N LYS A 48 7.79 1.65 -4.14
CA LYS A 48 8.33 2.46 -3.04
C LYS A 48 9.58 1.85 -2.44
N THR A 49 9.61 0.54 -2.21
CA THR A 49 10.80 -0.18 -1.73
C THR A 49 11.95 -0.03 -2.72
N LYS A 50 11.70 -0.21 -4.03
CA LYS A 50 12.72 0.05 -5.07
C LYS A 50 13.23 1.48 -5.01
N TYR A 51 12.35 2.48 -4.94
CA TYR A 51 12.74 3.88 -4.83
C TYR A 51 13.64 4.16 -3.61
N TYR A 52 13.21 3.75 -2.41
CA TYR A 52 13.99 4.02 -1.19
C TYR A 52 15.28 3.20 -1.14
N SER A 53 15.30 1.98 -1.70
CA SER A 53 16.54 1.20 -1.80
C SER A 53 17.60 1.92 -2.65
N ASN A 54 17.19 2.55 -3.76
CA ASN A 54 18.09 3.35 -4.59
C ASN A 54 18.61 4.58 -3.83
N ARG A 55 17.73 5.28 -3.08
CA ARG A 55 18.14 6.43 -2.26
C ARG A 55 19.12 6.02 -1.14
N ILE A 56 18.89 4.89 -0.49
CA ILE A 56 19.83 4.33 0.49
C ILE A 56 21.18 3.99 -0.17
N ALA A 57 21.17 3.40 -1.37
CA ALA A 57 22.39 3.10 -2.11
C ALA A 57 23.16 4.36 -2.53
N GLU A 58 22.45 5.43 -2.89
CA GLU A 58 23.06 6.74 -3.17
C GLU A 58 23.77 7.30 -1.93
N MET A 59 23.15 7.21 -0.75
CA MET A 59 23.76 7.65 0.51
C MET A 59 24.96 6.77 0.91
N ASN A 60 24.83 5.45 0.77
CA ASN A 60 25.95 4.51 0.96
C ASN A 60 27.15 4.91 0.11
N ARG A 61 26.92 5.27 -1.16
CA ARG A 61 27.97 5.70 -2.08
C ARG A 61 28.52 7.08 -1.73
N LYS A 62 27.67 8.04 -1.32
CA LYS A 62 28.11 9.40 -0.91
C LYS A 62 29.09 9.33 0.25
N TYR A 63 28.82 8.49 1.24
CA TYR A 63 29.62 8.43 2.48
C TYR A 63 30.57 7.24 2.57
N GLY A 64 30.48 6.27 1.66
CA GLY A 64 31.34 5.09 1.64
C GLY A 64 31.12 4.13 2.83
N MET A 65 29.94 4.19 3.46
CA MET A 65 29.60 3.38 4.65
C MET A 65 28.09 3.15 4.72
N ASP A 66 27.64 2.27 5.61
CA ASP A 66 26.21 2.08 5.87
C ASP A 66 25.63 3.15 6.81
N TYR A 67 24.30 3.18 6.89
CA TYR A 67 23.56 4.14 7.73
C TYR A 67 23.96 4.08 9.20
N SER A 68 24.09 2.89 9.78
CA SER A 68 24.46 2.72 11.19
C SER A 68 25.84 3.29 11.50
N THR A 69 26.80 3.04 10.62
CA THR A 69 28.17 3.54 10.74
C THR A 69 28.19 5.05 10.60
N PHE A 70 27.45 5.59 9.63
CA PHE A 70 27.31 7.03 9.43
C PHE A 70 26.66 7.72 10.64
N GLN A 71 25.56 7.16 11.16
CA GLN A 71 24.87 7.67 12.34
C GLN A 71 25.79 7.76 13.55
N ASN A 72 26.54 6.68 13.84
CA ASN A 72 27.50 6.67 14.94
C ASN A 72 28.60 7.73 14.74
N ARG A 73 29.10 7.88 13.52
CA ARG A 73 30.12 8.89 13.20
C ARG A 73 29.61 10.32 13.47
N VAL A 74 28.39 10.63 13.04
CA VAL A 74 27.79 11.96 13.25
C VAL A 74 27.58 12.24 14.75
N TYR A 75 27.08 11.28 15.52
CA TYR A 75 26.84 11.46 16.95
C TYR A 75 28.11 11.54 17.80
N LEU A 76 29.18 10.82 17.43
CA LEU A 76 30.43 10.79 18.20
C LEU A 76 31.39 11.93 17.84
N ARG A 77 31.07 12.74 16.83
CA ARG A 77 31.91 13.89 16.44
C ARG A 77 31.83 14.98 17.52
N ALA A 78 32.90 15.11 18.30
CA ALA A 78 32.95 16.00 19.46
C ALA A 78 33.36 17.46 19.17
N ALA A 79 33.95 17.73 18.01
CA ALA A 79 34.70 18.97 17.78
C ALA A 79 33.99 20.00 16.89
N GLU A 80 33.16 19.59 15.93
CA GLU A 80 32.54 20.51 14.97
C GLU A 80 31.25 19.94 14.37
N ILE A 81 30.21 20.77 14.30
CA ILE A 81 28.91 20.41 13.71
C ILE A 81 29.01 20.61 12.20
N ASP A 82 28.92 19.50 11.47
CA ASP A 82 28.75 19.52 10.02
C ASP A 82 27.26 19.51 9.68
N LEU A 83 26.71 20.68 9.37
CA LEU A 83 25.28 20.84 9.09
C LEU A 83 24.81 20.02 7.88
N GLU A 84 25.69 19.76 6.90
CA GLU A 84 25.35 18.91 5.76
C GLU A 84 25.19 17.46 6.22
N GLU A 85 26.14 16.94 7.01
CA GLU A 85 26.04 15.59 7.55
C GLU A 85 24.82 15.39 8.46
N TRP A 86 24.45 16.40 9.25
CA TRP A 86 23.24 16.36 10.07
C TRP A 86 21.95 16.33 9.23
N ASN A 87 21.87 17.14 8.17
CA ASN A 87 20.73 17.11 7.25
C ASN A 87 20.63 15.75 6.54
N ASP A 88 21.77 15.24 6.08
CA ASP A 88 21.86 13.95 5.42
C ASP A 88 21.52 12.79 6.35
N LEU A 89 21.87 12.89 7.64
CA LEU A 89 21.47 11.90 8.66
C LEU A 89 19.95 11.80 8.78
N VAL A 90 19.26 12.94 8.89
CA VAL A 90 17.80 12.99 8.99
C VAL A 90 17.16 12.46 7.71
N LEU A 91 17.67 12.87 6.55
CA LEU A 91 17.16 12.43 5.25
C LEU A 91 17.32 10.92 5.06
N TRP A 92 18.50 10.38 5.36
CA TRP A 92 18.80 8.97 5.22
C TRP A 92 18.00 8.11 6.20
N GLU A 93 17.83 8.56 7.44
CA GLU A 93 16.93 7.90 8.40
C GLU A 93 15.52 7.78 7.83
N GLY A 94 15.02 8.87 7.22
CA GLY A 94 13.72 8.88 6.53
C GLY A 94 13.62 7.82 5.44
N TYR A 95 14.66 7.67 4.61
CA TYR A 95 14.70 6.62 3.59
C TYR A 95 14.69 5.21 4.18
N VAL A 96 15.48 4.95 5.22
CA VAL A 96 15.53 3.65 5.91
C VAL A 96 14.18 3.31 6.53
N LYS A 97 13.56 4.25 7.24
CA LYS A 97 12.22 4.06 7.84
C LYS A 97 11.15 3.82 6.78
N ALA A 98 11.15 4.61 5.70
CA ALA A 98 10.18 4.45 4.62
C ALA A 98 10.36 3.11 3.88
N TYR A 99 11.60 2.68 3.62
CA TYR A 99 11.87 1.36 3.05
C TYR A 99 11.29 0.25 3.93
N ARG A 100 11.59 0.26 5.24
CA ARG A 100 11.09 -0.74 6.19
C ARG A 100 9.58 -0.74 6.31
N TYR A 101 8.93 0.42 6.22
CA TYR A 101 7.47 0.52 6.21
C TYR A 101 6.88 -0.18 4.98
N TRP A 102 7.34 0.19 3.78
CA TRP A 102 6.79 -0.37 2.54
C TRP A 102 7.14 -1.84 2.35
N ALA A 103 8.29 -2.31 2.82
CA ALA A 103 8.70 -3.71 2.72
C ALA A 103 7.79 -4.69 3.48
N GLN A 104 6.94 -4.20 4.39
CA GLN A 104 5.94 -5.03 5.09
C GLN A 104 4.77 -5.44 4.19
N PHE A 105 4.61 -4.78 3.03
CA PHE A 105 3.53 -5.00 2.09
C PHE A 105 4.00 -5.62 0.77
N CYS A 106 5.29 -5.98 0.67
CA CYS A 106 5.86 -6.70 -0.46
C CYS A 106 5.76 -8.21 -0.24
#